data_AF-A0A7C5BI74-F1
#
_entry.id   AF-A0A7C5BI74-F1
#
_cell.length_a   1.000
_cell.length_b   1.000
_cell.length_c   1.000
_cell.angle_alpha   90.00
_cell.angle_beta   90.00
_cell.angle_gamma   90.00
#
_symmetry.space_group_name_H-M   'P 1'
#
loop_
_entity.id
_entity.type
_entity.pdbx_description
1 polymer ?
#
loop_
_entity_poly.entity_id
_entity_poly.type
_entity_poly.pdbx_seq_one_letter_code
_entity_poly.pdbx_strand_id
1 'polypeptide(L)'
;MKAEEAYSIKVASDISVADGLAYFTVNWIEGNEYKSSIYSFDGTREERVTFGGHEKKPVIHKGSLYYVSYTKEEESLFVIDGMSEPRKLYSNRSIGKYIFVKDQVLAIVQDKADKEAPFIAKKLKYRF
;
A
#
# COMPACT_ATOMS: atom_id res chain seq x y z
N MET A 1 24.11 18.86 11.86
CA MET A 1 23.62 17.91 10.85
C MET A 1 22.18 18.25 10.58
N LYS A 2 21.81 18.49 9.32
CA LYS A 2 20.40 18.62 8.95
C LYS A 2 19.79 17.22 8.96
N ALA A 3 18.52 17.10 9.33
CA ALA A 3 17.83 15.80 9.39
C ALA A 3 17.97 15.02 8.07
N GLU A 4 17.98 15.72 6.94
CA GLU A 4 18.14 15.14 5.60
C GLU A 4 19.40 14.26 5.43
N GLU A 5 20.53 14.62 6.04
CA GLU A 5 21.80 13.88 5.89
C GLU A 5 21.81 12.57 6.68
N ALA A 6 21.14 12.55 7.84
CA ALA A 6 21.06 11.37 8.72
C ALA A 6 20.04 10.33 8.25
N TYR A 7 19.03 10.71 7.46
CA TYR A 7 17.98 9.84 6.93
C TYR A 7 18.18 9.44 5.45
N SER A 8 19.41 9.53 4.94
CA SER A 8 19.74 9.20 3.54
C SER A 8 19.65 7.70 3.20
N ILE A 9 19.45 6.82 4.20
CA ILE A 9 19.29 5.38 3.99
C ILE A 9 17.88 5.10 3.46
N LYS A 10 17.79 4.72 2.18
CA LYS A 10 16.56 4.18 1.59
C LYS A 10 16.38 2.73 2.02
N VAL A 11 15.32 2.45 2.76
CA VAL A 11 14.98 1.10 3.23
C VAL A 11 13.80 0.57 2.42
N ALA A 12 14.00 -0.60 1.81
CA ALA A 12 12.93 -1.35 1.17
C ALA A 12 12.04 -2.03 2.22
N SER A 13 10.73 -1.89 2.06
CA SER A 13 9.71 -2.44 2.96
C SER A 13 8.57 -3.07 2.16
N ASP A 14 7.68 -3.81 2.82
CA ASP A 14 6.50 -4.44 2.20
C ASP A 14 6.82 -5.25 0.92
N ILE A 15 7.88 -6.05 0.97
CA ILE A 15 8.37 -6.80 -0.20
C ILE A 15 7.35 -7.86 -0.63
N SER A 16 7.01 -7.87 -1.91
CA SER A 16 6.33 -8.97 -2.60
C SER A 16 7.14 -9.41 -3.82
N VAL A 17 7.00 -10.67 -4.23
CA VAL A 17 7.72 -11.23 -5.37
C VAL A 17 6.72 -11.93 -6.27
N ALA A 18 6.77 -11.63 -7.57
CA ALA A 18 5.97 -12.32 -8.58
C ALA A 18 6.68 -12.25 -9.93
N ASP A 19 6.55 -13.33 -10.71
CA ASP A 19 7.05 -13.41 -12.09
C ASP A 19 8.53 -13.01 -12.26
N GLY A 20 9.36 -13.31 -11.25
CA GLY A 20 10.79 -12.99 -11.26
C GLY A 20 11.13 -11.54 -10.88
N LEU A 21 10.14 -10.70 -10.57
CA LEU A 21 10.32 -9.33 -10.12
C LEU A 21 10.00 -9.21 -8.62
N ALA A 22 10.84 -8.47 -7.90
CA ALA A 22 10.55 -8.02 -6.54
C ALA A 22 9.89 -6.64 -6.58
N TYR A 23 8.79 -6.48 -5.87
CA TYR A 23 8.11 -5.21 -5.67
C TYR A 23 8.20 -4.81 -4.21
N PHE A 24 8.50 -3.55 -3.94
CA PHE A 24 8.70 -3.08 -2.57
C PHE A 24 8.42 -1.60 -2.45
N THR A 25 8.16 -1.16 -1.22
CA THR A 25 7.95 0.23 -0.88
C THR A 25 9.24 0.87 -0.42
N VAL A 26 9.58 2.00 -1.04
CA VAL A 26 10.68 2.87 -0.62
C VAL A 26 10.08 4.15 -0.04
N ASN A 27 10.63 4.58 1.09
CA ASN A 27 10.24 5.82 1.76
C ASN A 27 11.39 6.83 1.68
N TRP A 28 11.08 8.12 1.56
CA TRP A 28 12.04 9.21 1.63
C TRP A 28 11.39 10.47 2.21
N ILE A 29 12.23 11.45 2.55
CA ILE A 29 11.78 12.77 2.98
C ILE A 29 11.88 13.71 1.77
N GLU A 30 10.79 14.39 1.45
CA GLU A 30 10.75 15.44 0.45
C GLU A 30 10.18 16.72 1.09
N GLY A 31 11.02 17.74 1.23
CA GLY A 31 10.69 18.91 2.04
C GLY A 31 10.49 18.51 3.50
N ASN A 32 9.28 18.78 4.04
CA ASN A 32 8.90 18.44 5.41
C ASN A 32 7.94 17.25 5.51
N GLU A 33 7.80 16.46 4.45
CA GLU A 33 6.88 15.32 4.40
C GLU A 33 7.58 14.00 4.09
N TYR A 34 7.11 12.92 4.72
CA TYR A 34 7.47 11.57 4.32
C TYR A 34 6.67 11.18 3.07
N LYS A 35 7.39 10.80 2.04
CA LYS A 35 6.85 10.25 0.80
C LYS A 35 7.20 8.77 0.69
N SER A 36 6.39 8.06 -0.05
CA SER A 36 6.59 6.65 -0.35
C SER A 36 6.17 6.34 -1.78
N SER A 37 6.73 5.27 -2.33
CA SER A 37 6.37 4.78 -3.65
C SER A 37 6.76 3.32 -3.77
N ILE A 38 6.09 2.64 -4.70
CA ILE A 38 6.41 1.28 -5.07
C ILE A 38 7.46 1.30 -6.17
N TYR A 39 8.44 0.42 -6.01
CA TYR A 39 9.49 0.13 -6.96
C TYR A 39 9.45 -1.35 -7.33
N SER A 40 9.98 -1.67 -8.51
CA SER A 40 10.22 -3.03 -8.97
C SER A 40 11.71 -3.26 -9.19
N PHE A 41 12.17 -4.49 -9.00
CA PHE A 41 13.56 -4.89 -9.18
C PHE A 41 13.65 -6.28 -9.82
N ASP A 42 14.43 -6.39 -10.88
CA ASP A 42 14.61 -7.63 -11.66
C ASP A 42 15.88 -8.43 -11.29
N GLY A 43 16.61 -8.00 -10.26
CA GLY A 43 17.92 -8.55 -9.91
C GLY A 43 19.09 -7.68 -10.41
N THR A 44 18.85 -6.75 -11.32
CA THR A 44 19.87 -5.87 -11.92
C THR A 44 19.48 -4.40 -11.91
N ARG A 45 18.20 -4.08 -12.16
CA ARG A 45 17.70 -2.72 -12.31
C ARG A 45 16.48 -2.49 -11.44
N GLU A 46 16.46 -1.32 -10.81
CA GLU A 46 15.32 -0.81 -10.04
C GLU A 46 14.54 0.22 -10.87
N GLU A 47 13.22 0.13 -10.86
CA GLU A 47 12.32 1.07 -11.53
C GLU A 47 11.15 1.49 -10.63
N ARG A 48 10.84 2.79 -10.62
CA ARG A 48 9.68 3.33 -9.89
C ARG A 48 8.40 3.02 -10.64
N VAL A 49 7.42 2.44 -9.95
CA VAL A 49 6.15 1.98 -10.54
C VAL A 49 5.00 2.93 -10.25
N THR A 50 4.94 3.53 -9.05
CA THR A 50 3.88 4.47 -8.66
C THR A 50 4.42 5.89 -8.47
N PHE A 51 3.58 6.91 -8.59
CA PHE A 51 4.05 8.31 -8.62
C PHE A 51 3.23 9.27 -7.74
N GLY A 52 2.25 8.79 -6.97
CA GLY A 52 1.42 9.60 -6.08
C GLY A 52 2.11 10.02 -4.77
N GLY A 53 3.18 9.32 -4.36
CA GLY A 53 4.04 9.75 -3.25
C GLY A 53 3.56 9.30 -1.86
N HIS A 54 2.52 8.48 -1.79
CA HIS A 54 1.96 7.93 -0.56
C HIS A 54 1.41 6.51 -0.80
N GLU A 55 2.26 5.62 -1.31
CA GLU A 55 1.90 4.25 -1.65
C GLU A 55 2.70 3.20 -0.88
N LYS A 56 2.03 2.10 -0.51
CA LYS A 56 2.64 1.00 0.24
C LYS A 56 1.97 -0.35 -0.04
N LYS A 57 2.55 -1.43 0.50
CA LYS A 57 2.00 -2.79 0.45
C LYS A 57 1.71 -3.28 -0.99
N PRO A 58 2.71 -3.30 -1.89
CA PRO A 58 2.53 -3.87 -3.21
C PRO A 58 2.24 -5.36 -3.13
N VAL A 59 1.27 -5.84 -3.91
CA VAL A 59 0.99 -7.25 -4.15
C VAL A 59 0.65 -7.44 -5.63
N ILE A 60 1.35 -8.35 -6.29
CA ILE A 60 0.99 -8.78 -7.64
C ILE A 60 -0.02 -9.92 -7.55
N HIS A 61 -1.10 -9.80 -8.29
CA HIS A 61 -2.10 -10.85 -8.42
C HIS A 61 -2.65 -10.88 -9.85
N LYS A 62 -2.49 -12.01 -10.54
CA LYS A 62 -2.91 -12.21 -11.94
C LYS A 62 -2.38 -11.15 -12.91
N GLY A 63 -1.12 -10.74 -12.74
CA GLY A 63 -0.47 -9.75 -13.60
C GLY A 63 -0.83 -8.29 -13.29
N SER A 64 -1.71 -8.04 -12.32
CA SER A 64 -2.07 -6.69 -11.89
C SER A 64 -1.36 -6.34 -10.58
N LEU A 65 -0.93 -5.07 -10.47
CA LEU A 65 -0.35 -4.54 -9.24
C LEU A 65 -1.45 -3.97 -8.35
N TYR A 66 -1.59 -4.53 -7.16
CA TYR A 66 -2.43 -4.00 -6.10
C TYR A 66 -1.56 -3.30 -5.06
N TYR A 67 -2.09 -2.22 -4.49
CA TYR A 67 -1.38 -1.47 -3.46
C TYR A 67 -2.31 -0.58 -2.66
N VAL A 68 -1.82 -0.09 -1.52
CA VAL A 68 -2.52 0.88 -0.69
C VAL A 68 -1.96 2.27 -0.97
N SER A 69 -2.81 3.20 -1.39
CA SER A 69 -2.52 4.63 -1.37
C SER A 69 -3.12 5.23 -0.10
N TYR A 70 -2.42 6.16 0.55
CA TYR A 70 -2.88 6.72 1.82
C TYR A 70 -2.82 8.25 1.87
N THR A 71 -3.68 8.80 2.72
CA THR A 71 -3.68 10.19 3.16
C THR A 71 -3.65 10.20 4.70
N LYS A 72 -3.74 11.38 5.31
CA LYS A 72 -3.86 11.48 6.78
C LYS A 72 -5.18 10.92 7.32
N GLU A 73 -6.23 10.91 6.49
CA GLU A 73 -7.60 10.59 6.92
C GLU A 73 -8.07 9.20 6.47
N GLU A 74 -7.55 8.72 5.34
CA GLU A 74 -8.05 7.53 4.65
C GLU A 74 -6.94 6.77 3.92
N GLU A 75 -7.08 5.45 3.89
CA GLU A 75 -6.31 4.53 3.05
C GLU A 75 -7.22 3.86 2.02
N SER A 76 -6.72 3.68 0.82
CA SER A 76 -7.47 3.13 -0.30
C SER A 76 -6.67 2.04 -1.01
N LEU A 77 -7.32 0.91 -1.29
CA LEU A 77 -6.78 -0.15 -2.12
C LEU A 77 -6.98 0.22 -3.60
N PHE A 78 -5.88 0.21 -4.34
CA PHE A 78 -5.83 0.47 -5.78
C PHE A 78 -5.36 -0.77 -6.53
N VAL A 79 -5.68 -0.79 -7.82
CA VAL A 79 -5.16 -1.75 -8.80
C VAL A 79 -4.65 -1.01 -10.04
N ILE A 80 -3.52 -1.45 -10.58
CA ILE A 80 -2.98 -1.06 -11.89
C ILE A 80 -2.94 -2.31 -12.76
N ASP A 81 -3.65 -2.26 -13.88
CA ASP A 81 -3.74 -3.31 -14.87
C ASP A 81 -2.85 -2.93 -16.08
N GLY A 82 -1.60 -3.41 -16.11
CA GLY A 82 -0.64 -3.08 -17.17
C GLY A 82 -0.32 -1.59 -17.25
N MET A 83 -0.56 -0.98 -18.43
CA MET A 83 -0.32 0.46 -18.69
C MET A 83 -1.55 1.34 -18.39
N SER A 84 -2.58 0.78 -17.74
CA SER A 84 -3.83 1.48 -17.44
C SER A 84 -3.65 2.44 -16.27
N GLU A 85 -4.54 3.44 -16.18
CA GLU A 85 -4.61 4.30 -15.01
C GLU A 85 -4.98 3.51 -13.74
N PRO A 86 -4.46 3.90 -12.56
CA PRO A 86 -4.81 3.24 -11.31
C PRO A 86 -6.31 3.37 -11.00
N ARG A 87 -6.93 2.23 -10.66
CA ARG A 87 -8.35 2.18 -10.27
C ARG A 87 -8.49 1.91 -8.79
N LYS A 88 -9.30 2.73 -8.11
CA LYS A 88 -9.66 2.54 -6.70
C LYS A 88 -10.67 1.42 -6.55
N LEU A 89 -10.42 0.47 -5.65
CA LEU A 89 -11.30 -0.67 -5.38
C LEU A 89 -12.08 -0.51 -4.08
N TYR A 90 -11.41 0.02 -3.05
CA TYR A 90 -11.96 0.11 -1.70
C TYR A 90 -11.24 1.18 -0.90
N SER A 91 -11.93 1.77 0.07
CA SER A 91 -11.39 2.80 0.96
C SER A 91 -11.86 2.56 2.39
N ASN A 92 -10.98 2.82 3.36
CA ASN A 92 -11.32 2.84 4.78
C ASN A 92 -10.30 3.72 5.54
N ARG A 93 -10.55 4.03 6.81
CA ARG A 93 -9.61 4.82 7.63
C ARG A 93 -8.22 4.20 7.70
N SER A 94 -8.12 2.87 7.84
CA SER A 94 -6.84 2.18 7.69
C SER A 94 -7.01 0.75 7.15
N ILE A 95 -6.08 0.32 6.31
CA ILE A 95 -5.95 -1.02 5.75
C ILE A 95 -4.68 -1.66 6.34
N GLY A 96 -4.88 -2.45 7.40
CA GLY A 96 -3.81 -3.13 8.13
C GLY A 96 -3.13 -4.23 7.31
N LYS A 97 -3.90 -5.01 6.55
CA LYS A 97 -3.38 -6.04 5.64
C LYS A 97 -4.43 -6.37 4.60
N TYR A 98 -4.02 -6.78 3.41
CA TYR A 98 -4.89 -7.45 2.46
C TYR A 98 -4.17 -8.64 1.83
N ILE A 99 -4.93 -9.66 1.43
CA ILE A 99 -4.45 -10.85 0.74
C ILE A 99 -5.46 -11.26 -0.33
N PHE A 100 -4.99 -12.04 -1.30
CA PHE A 100 -5.84 -12.69 -2.28
C PHE A 100 -6.11 -14.15 -1.88
N VAL A 101 -7.37 -14.54 -1.93
CA VAL A 101 -7.81 -15.94 -1.83
C VAL A 101 -8.62 -16.25 -3.08
N LYS A 102 -8.00 -16.97 -4.02
CA LYS A 102 -8.52 -17.14 -5.39
C LYS A 102 -8.80 -15.77 -6.02
N ASP A 103 -10.05 -15.46 -6.31
CA ASP A 103 -10.49 -14.25 -7.00
C ASP A 103 -11.02 -13.18 -6.03
N GLN A 104 -10.90 -13.41 -4.73
CA GLN A 104 -11.41 -12.53 -3.69
C GLN A 104 -10.27 -11.85 -2.94
N VAL A 105 -10.50 -10.58 -2.57
CA VAL A 105 -9.62 -9.83 -1.67
C VAL A 105 -10.18 -9.93 -0.26
N LEU A 106 -9.34 -10.40 0.67
CA LEU A 106 -9.61 -10.31 2.11
C LEU A 106 -8.75 -9.21 2.70
N ALA A 107 -9.37 -8.28 3.43
CA ALA A 107 -8.68 -7.17 4.06
C ALA A 107 -9.00 -7.08 5.56
N ILE A 108 -7.97 -6.77 6.35
CA ILE A 108 -8.10 -6.37 7.75
C ILE A 108 -8.07 -4.84 7.76
N VAL A 109 -9.15 -4.24 8.24
CA VAL A 109 -9.38 -2.81 8.17
C VAL A 109 -9.76 -2.25 9.54
N GLN A 110 -9.47 -0.98 9.76
CA GLN A 110 -9.95 -0.23 10.90
C GLN A 110 -10.88 0.86 10.42
N ASP A 111 -12.11 0.86 10.94
CA ASP A 111 -13.12 1.85 10.60
C ASP A 111 -12.86 3.20 11.28
N LYS A 112 -13.46 4.24 10.71
CA LYS A 112 -13.52 5.55 11.37
C LYS A 112 -14.39 5.43 12.62
N ALA A 113 -13.76 5.59 13.80
CA ALA A 113 -14.50 5.73 15.04
C ALA A 113 -15.43 6.94 14.96
N ASP A 114 -16.72 6.69 15.16
CA ASP A 114 -17.68 7.73 15.47
C ASP A 114 -17.46 8.16 16.92
N LYS A 115 -17.15 9.44 17.14
CA LYS A 115 -16.85 9.98 18.47
C LYS A 115 -18.10 10.05 19.36
N GLU A 116 -19.30 10.03 18.77
CA GLU A 116 -20.56 10.13 19.49
C GLU A 116 -21.22 8.77 19.72
N ALA A 117 -20.80 7.73 18.99
CA ALA A 117 -21.33 6.38 19.18
C ALA A 117 -20.58 5.62 20.29
N PRO A 118 -21.28 4.89 21.18
CA PRO A 118 -20.62 3.95 22.07
C PRO A 118 -19.90 2.87 21.26
N PHE A 119 -18.75 2.39 21.75
CA PHE A 119 -18.02 1.34 21.05
C PHE A 119 -18.83 0.03 21.07
N ILE A 120 -19.04 -0.57 19.90
CA ILE A 120 -19.72 -1.87 19.76
C ILE A 120 -18.72 -2.86 19.16
N ALA A 121 -18.25 -3.80 19.97
CA ALA A 121 -17.46 -4.93 19.47
C ALA A 121 -18.38 -5.93 18.76
N LYS A 122 -18.50 -5.81 17.42
CA LYS A 122 -19.22 -6.80 16.61
C LYS A 122 -18.27 -7.95 16.28
N LYS A 123 -18.60 -9.16 16.77
CA LYS A 123 -17.91 -10.41 16.41
C LYS A 123 -17.87 -10.54 14.88
N LEU A 124 -16.70 -10.85 14.31
CA LEU A 124 -16.46 -10.97 12.87
C LEU A 124 -17.62 -11.69 12.16
N LYS A 125 -18.30 -11.01 11.24
CA LYS A 125 -19.29 -11.63 10.35
C LYS A 125 -18.54 -12.35 9.22
N TYR A 126 -18.06 -13.56 9.47
CA TYR A 126 -17.79 -14.49 8.39
C TYR A 126 -19.13 -14.89 7.76
N ARG A 127 -19.33 -14.58 6.48
CA ARG A 127 -20.35 -15.23 5.66
C ARG A 127 -19.63 -15.86 4.46
N PHE A 128 -19.89 -17.16 4.33
CA PHE A 128 -19.32 -18.13 3.41
C PHE A 128 -19.46 -17.73 1.94
#